data_AF-A0A6L7TTF9-F1
#
_entry.id   AF-A0A6L7TTF9-F1
#
_cell.length_a   1.000
_cell.length_b   1.000
_cell.length_c   1.000
_cell.angle_alpha   90.00
_cell.angle_beta   90.00
_cell.angle_gamma   90.00
#
_symmetry.space_group_name_H-M   'P 1'
#
loop_
_entity.id
_entity.type
_entity.pdbx_description
1 polymer ?
#
loop_
_entity_poly.entity_id
_entity_poly.type
_entity_poly.pdbx_seq_one_letter_code
_entity_poly.pdbx_strand_id
1 'polypeptide(L)' 'MPDDAPISRQAFDEAATRLGITGADTHMDELYNQLRGVLAGTASLRSLDVSGTEPDMAFIPHGPRSET' A
#
# COMPACT_ATOMS: atom_id res chain seq x y z
N MET A 1 14.14 12.98 1.92
CA MET A 1 13.43 11.81 1.37
C MET A 1 12.00 12.24 1.18
N PRO A 2 11.40 12.07 -0.01
CA PRO A 2 10.26 12.87 -0.44
C PRO A 2 9.10 12.74 0.54
N ASP A 3 8.52 13.91 0.81
CA ASP A 3 7.64 14.26 1.91
C ASP A 3 6.43 13.34 2.10
N ASP A 4 5.78 13.47 3.26
CA ASP A 4 4.46 12.96 3.66
C ASP A 4 3.33 13.42 2.72
N ALA A 5 3.50 13.20 1.42
CA ALA A 5 2.51 13.55 0.43
C ALA A 5 1.35 12.57 0.55
N PRO A 6 0.12 13.04 0.85
CA PRO A 6 -1.05 12.21 0.67
C PRO A 6 -1.05 11.66 -0.76
N ILE A 7 -1.49 10.41 -0.93
CA ILE A 7 -1.64 9.80 -2.25
C ILE A 7 -2.30 10.79 -3.21
N SER A 8 -1.71 11.00 -4.39
CA SER A 8 -2.28 11.90 -5.37
C SER A 8 -3.58 11.31 -5.93
N ARG A 9 -4.49 12.17 -6.41
CA ARG A 9 -5.70 11.71 -7.08
C ARG A 9 -5.40 10.78 -8.26
N GLN A 10 -4.40 11.13 -9.06
CA GLN A 10 -3.94 10.29 -10.17
C GLN A 10 -3.51 8.89 -9.71
N ALA A 11 -2.69 8.79 -8.66
CA ALA A 11 -2.22 7.50 -8.15
C ALA A 11 -3.38 6.65 -7.59
N PHE A 12 -4.39 7.30 -7.00
CA PHE A 12 -5.62 6.64 -6.60
C PHE A 12 -6.41 6.10 -7.80
N ASP A 13 -6.63 6.90 -8.85
CA ASP A 13 -7.37 6.50 -10.04
C ASP A 13 -6.67 5.35 -10.80
N GLU A 14 -5.34 5.39 -10.89
CA GLU A 14 -4.53 4.31 -11.45
C GLU A 14 -4.67 3.01 -10.66
N ALA A 15 -4.65 3.10 -9.32
CA ALA A 15 -4.83 1.94 -8.45
C ALA A 15 -6.25 1.36 -8.55
N ALA A 16 -7.28 2.22 -8.56
CA ALA A 16 -8.68 1.82 -8.73
C ALA A 16 -8.89 1.10 -10.07
N THR A 17 -8.33 1.65 -11.15
CA THR A 17 -8.37 1.04 -12.49
C THR A 17 -7.74 -0.35 -12.49
N ARG A 18 -6.53 -0.49 -11.93
CA ARG A 18 -5.82 -1.77 -11.87
C ARG A 18 -6.58 -2.83 -11.07
N LEU A 19 -7.33 -2.41 -10.06
CA LEU A 19 -8.14 -3.29 -9.20
C LEU A 19 -9.55 -3.54 -9.75
N GLY A 20 -9.91 -2.93 -10.89
CA GLY A 20 -11.26 -3.02 -11.46
C GLY A 20 -12.33 -2.35 -10.59
N ILE A 21 -11.95 -1.39 -9.75
CA ILE A 21 -12.86 -0.64 -8.90
C ILE A 21 -13.48 0.48 -9.73
N THR A 22 -14.80 0.45 -9.87
CA THR A 22 -15.57 1.46 -10.61
C THR A 22 -16.77 1.91 -9.79
N GLY A 23 -17.17 3.17 -9.90
CA GLY A 23 -18.33 3.72 -9.22
C GLY A 23 -18.72 5.09 -9.78
N ALA A 24 -19.81 5.67 -9.26
CA ALA A 24 -20.14 7.06 -9.54
C ALA A 24 -19.03 7.99 -9.02
N ASP A 25 -18.81 9.12 -9.70
CA ASP A 25 -17.73 10.07 -9.35
C ASP A 25 -17.76 10.47 -7.88
N THR A 26 -18.95 10.72 -7.31
CA THR A 26 -19.14 11.06 -5.90
C THR A 26 -18.65 9.96 -4.95
N HIS A 27 -18.87 8.70 -5.28
CA HIS A 27 -18.39 7.58 -4.46
C HIS A 27 -16.87 7.41 -4.60
N MET A 28 -16.31 7.67 -5.78
CA MET A 28 -14.86 7.63 -5.98
C MET A 28 -14.15 8.73 -5.20
N ASP A 29 -14.76 9.92 -5.11
CA ASP A 29 -14.27 11.02 -4.27
C ASP A 29 -14.30 10.68 -2.78
N GLU A 30 -15.39 10.06 -2.30
CA GLU A 30 -15.49 9.56 -0.92
C GLU A 30 -14.41 8.52 -0.63
N LEU A 31 -14.22 7.54 -1.54
CA LEU A 31 -13.23 6.48 -1.39
C LEU A 31 -11.80 7.05 -1.38
N TYR A 32 -11.51 8.05 -2.23
CA TYR A 32 -10.24 8.76 -2.22
C TYR A 32 -9.97 9.44 -0.87
N ASN A 33 -10.97 10.12 -0.31
CA ASN A 33 -10.86 10.76 1.00
C ASN A 33 -10.65 9.75 2.14
N GLN A 34 -11.36 8.62 2.10
CA GLN A 34 -11.19 7.54 3.06
C GLN A 34 -9.78 6.94 3.00
N LEU A 35 -9.27 6.65 1.81
CA LEU A 35 -7.92 6.13 1.64
C LEU A 35 -6.86 7.07 2.21
N ARG A 36 -7.01 8.38 1.99
CA ARG A 36 -6.13 9.39 2.58
C ARG A 36 -6.15 9.35 4.11
N GLY A 37 -7.33 9.17 4.72
CA GLY A 37 -7.47 9.00 6.16
C GLY A 37 -6.76 7.75 6.69
N VAL A 38 -6.91 6.61 6.01
CA VAL A 38 -6.22 5.36 6.35
C VAL A 38 -4.69 5.54 6.27
N LEU A 39 -4.19 6.09 5.17
CA LEU A 39 -2.76 6.31 4.98
C LEU A 39 -2.17 7.26 6.03
N ALA A 40 -2.88 8.32 6.40
CA ALA A 40 -2.47 9.19 7.50
C ALA A 40 -2.35 8.42 8.83
N GLY A 41 -3.28 7.51 9.10
CA GLY A 41 -3.23 6.63 10.28
C GLY A 41 -2.03 5.68 10.31
N THR A 42 -1.46 5.32 9.16
CA THR A 42 -0.28 4.44 9.08
C THR A 42 1.05 5.14 9.37
N ALA A 43 1.07 6.47 9.51
CA ALA A 43 2.32 7.21 9.74
C ALA A 43 3.06 6.73 11.00
N SER A 44 2.33 6.31 12.04
CA SER A 44 2.89 5.75 13.27
C SER A 44 3.65 4.42 13.08
N LEU A 45 3.34 3.67 12.02
CA LEU A 45 4.04 2.41 11.73
C LEU A 45 5.48 2.66 11.26
N ARG A 46 5.77 3.83 10.67
CA ARG A 46 7.11 4.18 10.17
C ARG A 46 8.14 4.34 11.28
N SER A 47 7.71 4.66 12.50
CA SER A 47 8.61 4.81 13.64
C SER A 47 8.92 3.48 14.34
N LEU A 48 8.31 2.38 13.91
CA LEU A 48 8.59 1.08 14.48
C LEU A 48 9.96 0.59 13.98
N ASP A 49 10.88 0.35 14.90
CA ASP A 49 12.12 -0.34 14.59
C ASP A 49 11.81 -1.83 14.40
N VAL A 50 11.91 -2.27 13.15
CA VAL A 50 11.74 -3.67 12.74
C VAL A 50 13.09 -4.31 12.37
N SER A 51 14.21 -3.67 12.72
CA SER A 51 15.54 -4.21 12.45
C SER A 51 15.70 -5.59 13.11
N GLY A 52 16.27 -6.54 12.35
CA GLY A 52 16.45 -7.92 12.80
C GLY A 52 15.17 -8.75 12.92
N THR A 53 14.01 -8.22 12.55
CA THR A 53 12.74 -8.96 12.52
C THR A 53 12.42 -9.39 11.09
N GLU A 54 12.23 -10.69 10.88
CA GLU A 54 11.74 -11.19 9.59
C GLU A 54 10.22 -10.97 9.48
N PRO A 55 9.70 -10.52 8.31
CA PRO A 55 8.27 -10.46 8.09
C PRO A 55 7.64 -11.84 8.17
N ASP A 56 6.56 -11.96 8.93
CA ASP A 56 5.73 -13.16 8.88
C ASP A 56 5.12 -13.29 7.47
N MET A 57 5.28 -14.47 6.85
CA MET A 57 5.02 -14.72 5.43
C MET A 57 5.87 -13.89 4.43
N ALA A 58 7.12 -13.59 4.77
CA ALA A 58 8.08 -13.15 3.76
C ALA A 58 8.10 -14.15 2.58
N PHE A 59 7.74 -13.69 1.38
CA PHE A 59 7.87 -14.48 0.15
C PHE A 59 9.36 -14.68 -0.12
N ILE A 60 9.95 -15.69 0.50
CA ILE A 60 11.28 -16.17 0.17
C ILE A 60 11.07 -17.18 -0.95
N PRO A 61 11.31 -16.84 -2.23
CA PRO A 61 11.37 -17.85 -3.27
C PRO A 61 12.49 -18.81 -2.88
N HIS A 62 12.14 -20.04 -2.48
CA HIS A 62 13.14 -21.08 -2.31
C HIS A 62 13.86 -21.23 -3.65
N GLY A 63 15.15 -20.89 -3.69
CA GLY A 63 16.02 -21.18 -4.82
C GLY A 63 15.94 -22.67 -5.19
N PRO A 64 16.33 -23.05 -6.43
CA PRO A 64 16.12 -24.41 -6.92
C PRO A 64 16.64 -25.42 -5.90
N ARG A 65 15.79 -26.37 -5.50
CA ARG A 65 16.22 -27.55 -4.75
C ARG A 65 17.34 -28.19 -5.57
N SER A 66 18.57 -28.16 -5.05
CA SER A 66 19.59 -29.08 -5.51
C SER A 66 19.14 -30.48 -5.10
N GLU A 67 18.44 -31.16 -6.01
CA GLU A 67 18.21 -32.59 -5.92
C GLU A 67 19.58 -33.27 -6.01
N THR A 68 20.00 -33.89 -4.91
CA THR A 68 21.13 -34.82 -4.86
C THR A 68 20.60 -36.17 -4.45
#